data_AF-A0A401KYK4-F1
#
_entry.id   AF-A0A401KYK4-F1
#
_cell.length_a   1.000
_cell.length_b   1.000
_cell.length_c   1.000
_cell.angle_alpha   90.00
_cell.angle_beta   90.00
_cell.angle_gamma   90.00
#
_symmetry.space_group_name_H-M   'P 1'
#
loop_
_entity.id
_entity.type
_entity.pdbx_description
1 polymer ?
#
loop_
_entity_poly.entity_id
_entity_poly.type
_entity_poly.pdbx_seq_one_letter_code
_entity_poly.pdbx_strand_id
1 'polypeptide(L)'
;MLDQFNTKEDVLKLGVVARELEEILKHSPAPKLDFTSPVEQLRAMVSTMEKTTYDSCPKFDTQETVINIPMRDGYQNELHITKPGNSSSSSGNPVVVLIYGGFFVMGTNIQSIVWARTIAHLYGATVVQPSYRLAPEHKFPAAPNDIWDSVQWIAANEVALDADLSKGFVIVKERLSPPITGVLASIPVCISQETLPEKYKELWVSKEQNANAPWEPGTGFKVAGLDILRDDGIVYAKVLKDNGVEVKLDAYSGMPHGHFNLWPQLKASMKSQQDTIWHFGWLLRRELPRKGWKKLWSK
;
A
#
# COMPACT_ATOMS: atom_id res chain seq x y z
N MET A 1 12.30 -9.69 -11.81
CA MET A 1 12.30 -10.41 -10.51
C MET A 1 11.28 -11.53 -10.45
N LEU A 2 10.02 -11.37 -10.88
CA LEU A 2 8.99 -12.43 -10.79
C LEU A 2 9.43 -13.81 -11.32
N ASP A 3 10.22 -13.82 -12.40
CA ASP A 3 10.79 -15.02 -13.05
C ASP A 3 12.01 -15.62 -12.32
N GLN A 4 12.37 -15.11 -11.14
CA GLN A 4 13.43 -15.64 -10.27
C GLN A 4 12.88 -16.51 -9.13
N PHE A 5 11.55 -16.67 -9.03
CA PHE A 5 10.88 -17.38 -7.93
C PHE A 5 10.12 -18.60 -8.47
N ASN A 6 10.84 -19.55 -9.08
CA ASN A 6 10.22 -20.66 -9.81
C ASN A 6 10.36 -22.00 -9.07
N THR A 7 11.23 -22.07 -8.07
CA THR A 7 11.40 -23.22 -7.16
C THR A 7 11.08 -22.82 -5.72
N LYS A 8 10.80 -23.82 -4.87
CA LYS A 8 10.67 -23.62 -3.42
C LYS A 8 11.95 -23.01 -2.84
N GLU A 9 13.12 -23.44 -3.30
CA GLU A 9 14.42 -22.97 -2.88
C GLU A 9 14.61 -21.47 -3.16
N ASP A 10 14.15 -20.97 -4.31
CA ASP A 10 14.21 -19.54 -4.65
C ASP A 10 13.37 -18.67 -3.70
N VAL A 11 12.20 -19.17 -3.32
CA VAL A 11 11.29 -18.51 -2.39
C VAL A 11 11.85 -18.57 -0.95
N LEU A 12 12.36 -19.72 -0.52
CA LEU A 12 12.97 -19.90 0.81
C LEU A 12 14.16 -18.95 1.05
N LYS A 13 15.00 -18.69 0.03
CA LYS A 13 16.15 -17.75 0.10
C LYS A 13 15.76 -16.34 0.53
N LEU A 14 14.51 -15.90 0.28
CA LEU A 14 14.03 -14.59 0.72
C LEU A 14 13.90 -14.50 2.25
N GLY A 15 13.63 -15.61 2.92
CA GLY A 15 13.50 -15.71 4.38
C GLY A 15 14.83 -15.81 5.15
N VAL A 16 15.98 -15.57 4.51
CA VAL A 16 17.26 -15.44 5.21
C VAL A 16 17.38 -14.01 5.73
N VAL A 17 17.49 -13.84 7.05
CA VAL A 17 17.53 -12.52 7.71
C VAL A 17 18.67 -11.67 7.14
N ALA A 18 18.38 -10.40 6.81
CA ALA A 18 19.41 -9.51 6.31
C ALA A 18 20.33 -9.06 7.46
N ARG A 19 21.64 -9.22 7.30
CA ARG A 19 22.64 -8.79 8.31
C ARG A 19 22.48 -7.33 8.77
N GLU A 20 22.03 -6.44 7.91
CA GLU A 20 21.76 -5.03 8.27
C GLU A 20 20.59 -4.89 9.27
N LEU A 21 19.59 -5.77 9.17
CA LEU A 21 18.49 -5.88 10.13
C LEU A 21 18.93 -6.58 11.41
N GLU A 22 19.73 -7.65 11.34
CA GLU A 22 20.27 -8.34 12.52
C GLU A 22 21.04 -7.39 13.45
N GLU A 23 21.89 -6.51 12.90
CA GLU A 23 22.63 -5.53 13.69
C GLU A 23 21.75 -4.41 14.27
N ILE A 24 20.67 -4.02 13.57
CA ILE A 24 19.71 -3.04 14.10
C ILE A 24 18.84 -3.65 15.21
N LEU A 25 18.36 -4.89 15.06
CA LEU A 25 17.49 -5.54 16.06
C LEU A 25 18.14 -5.70 17.44
N LYS A 26 19.48 -5.76 17.52
CA LYS A 26 20.24 -5.76 18.79
C LYS A 26 20.08 -4.47 19.61
N HIS A 27 19.75 -3.36 18.95
CA HIS A 27 19.74 -2.00 19.53
C HIS A 27 18.37 -1.31 19.41
N SER A 28 17.56 -1.74 18.43
CA SER A 28 16.22 -1.28 18.12
C SER A 28 15.34 -2.51 17.82
N PRO A 29 14.99 -3.30 18.85
CA PRO A 29 14.00 -4.36 18.71
C PRO A 29 12.66 -3.73 18.31
N ALA A 30 11.92 -4.36 17.40
CA ALA A 30 10.64 -3.82 16.96
C ALA A 30 9.56 -3.90 18.05
N PRO A 31 8.49 -3.09 17.94
CA PRO A 31 7.45 -3.00 18.95
C PRO A 31 6.63 -4.29 19.01
N LYS A 32 6.55 -4.89 20.20
CA LYS A 32 5.56 -5.94 20.47
C LYS A 32 4.17 -5.30 20.48
N LEU A 33 3.32 -5.68 19.53
CA LEU A 33 1.90 -5.34 19.56
C LEU A 33 1.20 -6.19 20.62
N ASP A 34 0.48 -5.54 21.53
CA ASP A 34 -0.42 -6.22 22.47
C ASP A 34 -1.80 -6.35 21.82
N PHE A 35 -2.18 -7.60 21.52
CA PHE A 35 -3.50 -7.95 20.97
C PHE A 35 -4.49 -8.41 22.06
N THR A 36 -4.12 -8.30 23.34
CA THR A 36 -4.97 -8.63 24.51
C THR A 36 -5.57 -7.38 25.16
N SER A 37 -4.95 -6.21 25.00
CA SER A 37 -5.54 -4.93 25.37
C SER A 37 -6.75 -4.54 24.49
N PRO A 38 -7.67 -3.70 24.99
CA PRO A 38 -8.80 -3.18 24.21
C PRO A 38 -8.38 -2.48 22.91
N VAL A 39 -9.14 -2.72 21.84
CA VAL A 39 -8.84 -2.27 20.46
C VAL A 39 -8.71 -0.75 20.35
N GLU A 40 -9.39 -0.01 21.22
CA GLU A 40 -9.37 1.44 21.32
C GLU A 40 -7.97 1.97 21.68
N GLN A 41 -7.22 1.25 22.52
CA GLN A 41 -5.85 1.63 22.91
C GLN A 41 -4.89 1.46 21.73
N LEU A 42 -5.01 0.33 21.02
CA LEU A 42 -4.24 0.04 19.81
C LEU A 42 -4.52 1.07 18.70
N ARG A 43 -5.80 1.41 18.48
CA ARG A 43 -6.21 2.47 17.55
C ARG A 43 -5.68 3.85 17.96
N ALA A 44 -5.74 4.21 19.24
CA ALA A 44 -5.24 5.50 19.74
C ALA A 44 -3.72 5.63 19.56
N MET A 45 -2.97 4.56 19.83
CA MET A 45 -1.53 4.51 19.57
C MET A 45 -1.22 4.70 18.07
N VAL A 46 -1.89 3.93 17.21
CA VAL A 46 -1.68 4.01 15.74
C VAL A 46 -2.06 5.38 15.19
N SER A 47 -3.21 5.92 15.56
CA SER A 47 -3.64 7.28 15.16
C SER A 47 -2.66 8.36 15.63
N THR A 48 -2.07 8.23 16.83
CA THR A 48 -1.04 9.15 17.33
C THR A 48 0.25 9.07 16.49
N MET A 49 0.67 7.88 16.07
CA MET A 49 1.82 7.68 15.17
C MET A 49 1.55 8.22 13.77
N GLU A 50 0.37 7.96 13.21
CA GLU A 50 -0.08 8.44 11.90
C GLU A 50 -0.16 9.98 11.88
N LYS A 51 -0.73 10.60 12.92
CA LYS A 51 -0.78 12.06 13.07
C LYS A 51 0.60 12.69 13.23
N THR A 52 1.48 12.07 14.00
CA THR A 52 2.89 12.49 14.14
C THR A 52 3.60 12.44 12.78
N THR A 53 3.34 11.40 11.98
CA THR A 53 3.87 11.26 10.61
C THR A 53 3.29 12.31 9.67
N TYR A 54 1.99 12.63 9.79
CA TYR A 54 1.32 13.70 9.02
C TYR A 54 1.90 15.09 9.30
N ASP A 55 2.22 15.39 10.56
CA ASP A 55 2.74 16.70 10.98
C ASP A 55 4.23 16.88 10.67
N SER A 56 5.01 15.79 10.70
CA SER A 56 6.48 15.82 10.55
C SER A 56 7.00 15.52 9.14
N CYS A 57 6.18 14.96 8.24
CA CYS A 57 6.66 14.60 6.91
C CYS A 57 6.87 15.84 6.00
N PRO A 58 7.71 15.72 4.94
CA PRO A 58 8.05 16.85 4.07
C PRO A 58 6.81 17.51 3.48
N LYS A 59 6.78 18.85 3.54
CA LYS A 59 5.75 19.66 2.90
C LYS A 59 6.14 19.93 1.46
N PHE A 60 5.20 19.68 0.55
CA PHE A 60 5.33 19.94 -0.87
C PHE A 60 4.35 21.04 -1.29
N ASP A 61 4.45 21.48 -2.54
CA ASP A 61 3.44 22.34 -3.15
C ASP A 61 2.19 21.53 -3.49
N THR A 62 1.33 21.33 -2.49
CA THR A 62 0.10 20.51 -2.53
C THR A 62 -1.01 21.15 -1.69
N GLN A 63 -2.26 20.95 -2.13
CA GLN A 63 -3.47 21.39 -1.42
C GLN A 63 -4.21 20.16 -0.85
N GLU A 64 -4.73 20.27 0.37
CA GLU A 64 -5.38 19.16 1.08
C GLU A 64 -6.80 19.53 1.52
N THR A 65 -7.76 18.67 1.25
CA THR A 65 -9.18 18.83 1.63
C THR A 65 -9.77 17.51 2.11
N VAL A 66 -10.80 17.59 2.97
CA VAL A 66 -11.60 16.43 3.40
C VAL A 66 -13.04 16.64 2.98
N ILE A 67 -13.68 15.62 2.42
CA ILE A 67 -15.12 15.61 2.11
C ILE A 67 -15.77 14.33 2.63
N ASN A 68 -17.05 14.42 3.01
CA ASN A 68 -17.87 13.26 3.37
C ASN A 68 -18.63 12.74 2.15
N ILE A 69 -18.72 11.41 2.02
CA ILE A 69 -19.47 10.72 0.96
C ILE A 69 -20.37 9.62 1.53
N PRO A 70 -21.55 9.38 0.94
CA PRO A 70 -22.46 8.34 1.38
C PRO A 70 -22.04 6.95 0.88
N MET A 71 -22.00 5.98 1.79
CA MET A 71 -21.96 4.55 1.49
C MET A 71 -23.36 4.03 1.17
N ARG A 72 -23.47 2.80 0.62
CA ARG A 72 -24.74 2.18 0.20
C ARG A 72 -25.83 2.04 1.26
N ASP A 73 -25.48 2.17 2.54
CA ASP A 73 -26.39 2.12 3.70
C ASP A 73 -26.61 3.49 4.36
N GLY A 74 -26.12 4.57 3.75
CA GLY A 74 -26.23 5.94 4.24
C GLY A 74 -25.13 6.36 5.23
N TYR A 75 -24.25 5.45 5.66
CA TYR A 75 -23.08 5.82 6.48
C TYR A 75 -22.19 6.82 5.73
N GLN A 76 -21.59 7.78 6.44
CA GLN A 76 -20.71 8.79 5.85
C GLN A 76 -19.25 8.42 6.08
N ASN A 77 -18.50 8.23 5.00
CA ASN A 77 -17.04 8.06 5.04
C ASN A 77 -16.32 9.32 4.54
N GLU A 78 -15.15 9.60 5.10
CA GLU A 78 -14.28 10.72 4.75
C GLU A 78 -13.32 10.34 3.61
N LEU A 79 -13.34 11.10 2.52
CA LEU A 79 -12.25 11.14 1.57
C LEU A 79 -11.26 12.25 1.98
N HIS A 80 -10.05 11.87 2.37
CA HIS A 80 -8.93 12.81 2.46
C HIS A 80 -8.28 12.94 1.07
N ILE A 81 -8.24 14.15 0.52
CA ILE A 81 -7.84 14.44 -0.86
C ILE A 81 -6.59 15.32 -0.85
N THR A 82 -5.58 14.96 -1.63
CA THR A 82 -4.36 15.75 -1.85
C THR A 82 -4.21 16.07 -3.34
N LYS A 83 -4.23 17.36 -3.70
CA LYS A 83 -4.09 17.87 -5.07
C LYS A 83 -2.71 18.54 -5.26
N PRO A 84 -2.15 18.59 -6.48
CA PRO A 84 -0.97 19.41 -6.77
C PRO A 84 -1.28 20.91 -6.54
N GLY A 85 -0.32 21.68 -6.02
CA GLY A 85 -0.51 23.11 -5.76
C GLY A 85 -0.80 23.93 -7.02
N ASN A 86 -0.16 23.57 -8.13
CA ASN A 86 -0.40 24.15 -9.47
C ASN A 86 -1.56 23.47 -10.22
N SER A 87 -2.68 23.19 -9.54
CA SER A 87 -3.91 22.67 -10.14
C SER A 87 -4.66 23.77 -10.95
N SER A 88 -4.02 24.26 -12.01
CA SER A 88 -4.53 25.28 -12.94
C SER A 88 -4.75 24.74 -14.35
N SER A 89 -4.67 23.43 -14.54
CA SER A 89 -4.97 22.76 -15.80
C SER A 89 -6.47 22.78 -16.06
N SER A 90 -6.91 23.35 -17.19
CA SER A 90 -8.29 23.34 -17.68
C SER A 90 -8.77 21.97 -18.17
N SER A 91 -8.22 20.89 -17.62
CA SER A 91 -8.42 19.52 -18.10
C SER A 91 -8.43 18.44 -17.02
N GLY A 92 -8.26 18.76 -15.73
CA GLY A 92 -8.23 17.77 -14.63
C GLY A 92 -6.97 16.90 -14.54
N ASN A 93 -6.77 16.29 -13.37
CA ASN A 93 -5.58 15.50 -13.00
C ASN A 93 -5.89 13.98 -12.98
N PRO A 94 -4.94 13.08 -13.32
CA PRO A 94 -5.12 11.64 -13.06
C PRO A 94 -5.30 11.37 -11.56
N VAL A 95 -5.96 10.25 -11.23
CA VAL A 95 -6.30 9.90 -9.85
C VAL A 95 -5.51 8.69 -9.36
N VAL A 96 -5.05 8.77 -8.11
CA VAL A 96 -4.47 7.65 -7.36
C VAL A 96 -5.28 7.46 -6.07
N VAL A 97 -5.81 6.26 -5.84
CA VAL A 97 -6.56 5.92 -4.63
C VAL A 97 -5.66 5.11 -3.69
N LEU A 98 -5.39 5.65 -2.51
CA LEU A 98 -4.55 5.04 -1.48
C LEU A 98 -5.41 4.53 -0.33
N ILE A 99 -5.64 3.23 -0.30
CA ILE A 99 -6.33 2.53 0.80
C ILE A 99 -5.29 2.14 1.86
N TYR A 100 -5.57 2.41 3.13
CA TYR A 100 -4.68 2.16 4.26
C TYR A 100 -4.74 0.71 4.76
N GLY A 101 -3.69 0.27 5.45
CA GLY A 101 -3.61 -1.04 6.11
C GLY A 101 -4.07 -1.01 7.57
N GLY A 102 -4.00 -2.16 8.25
CA GLY A 102 -4.44 -2.32 9.65
C GLY A 102 -5.60 -3.31 9.85
N PHE A 103 -5.66 -4.38 9.04
CA PHE A 103 -6.58 -5.54 9.20
C PHE A 103 -8.07 -5.25 9.12
N PHE A 104 -8.47 -4.08 8.65
CA PHE A 104 -9.82 -3.56 8.84
C PHE A 104 -10.20 -3.38 10.32
N VAL A 105 -9.23 -3.30 11.23
CA VAL A 105 -9.40 -3.16 12.69
C VAL A 105 -8.82 -1.84 13.22
N MET A 106 -7.81 -1.28 12.56
CA MET A 106 -7.11 -0.04 12.95
C MET A 106 -6.56 0.70 11.73
N GLY A 107 -5.90 1.84 11.98
CA GLY A 107 -5.39 2.75 10.96
C GLY A 107 -6.41 3.81 10.53
N THR A 108 -5.95 4.84 9.84
CA THR A 108 -6.77 5.94 9.33
C THR A 108 -6.44 6.30 7.88
N ASN A 109 -7.33 7.04 7.21
CA ASN A 109 -7.11 7.52 5.85
C ASN A 109 -5.80 8.33 5.70
N ILE A 110 -5.36 9.08 6.72
CA ILE A 110 -4.09 9.83 6.68
C ILE A 110 -2.81 8.99 6.76
N GLN A 111 -2.88 7.67 7.03
CA GLN A 111 -1.72 6.77 7.17
C GLN A 111 -0.68 6.90 6.04
N SER A 112 -1.14 7.11 4.80
CA SER A 112 -0.29 7.21 3.60
C SER A 112 -0.04 8.64 3.11
N ILE A 113 -0.24 9.67 3.95
CA ILE A 113 -0.12 11.08 3.55
C ILE A 113 1.25 11.45 2.95
N VAL A 114 2.34 10.82 3.41
CA VAL A 114 3.68 11.03 2.83
C VAL A 114 3.69 10.64 1.35
N TRP A 115 3.03 9.53 1.01
CA TRP A 115 2.85 9.09 -0.38
C TRP A 115 1.91 10.02 -1.13
N ALA A 116 0.79 10.44 -0.53
CA ALA A 116 -0.17 11.32 -1.20
C ALA A 116 0.44 12.67 -1.60
N ARG A 117 1.09 13.38 -0.67
CA ARG A 117 1.81 14.64 -0.96
C ARG A 117 2.91 14.44 -2.02
N THR A 118 3.69 13.37 -1.88
CA THR A 118 4.76 13.01 -2.82
C THR A 118 4.21 12.74 -4.24
N ILE A 119 3.17 11.92 -4.37
CA ILE A 119 2.59 11.53 -5.66
C ILE A 119 1.91 12.73 -6.33
N ALA A 120 1.15 13.52 -5.57
CA ALA A 120 0.49 14.71 -6.08
C ALA A 120 1.51 15.72 -6.64
N HIS A 121 2.56 16.02 -5.86
CA HIS A 121 3.62 16.94 -6.26
C HIS A 121 4.43 16.47 -7.49
N LEU A 122 4.81 15.19 -7.52
CA LEU A 122 5.73 14.66 -8.54
C LEU A 122 5.06 14.27 -9.86
N TYR A 123 3.83 13.74 -9.78
CA TYR A 123 3.12 13.20 -10.94
C TYR A 123 1.97 14.08 -11.41
N GLY A 124 1.65 15.17 -10.69
CA GLY A 124 0.53 16.05 -11.01
C GLY A 124 -0.78 15.29 -11.00
N ALA A 125 -1.09 14.66 -9.86
CA ALA A 125 -2.19 13.72 -9.67
C ALA A 125 -3.04 14.10 -8.45
N THR A 126 -4.37 13.94 -8.56
CA THR A 126 -5.24 14.02 -7.38
C THR A 126 -5.15 12.69 -6.64
N VAL A 127 -4.62 12.70 -5.42
CA VAL A 127 -4.57 11.50 -4.57
C VAL A 127 -5.76 11.51 -3.62
N VAL A 128 -6.44 10.37 -3.52
CA VAL A 128 -7.63 10.20 -2.67
C VAL A 128 -7.41 9.05 -1.69
N GLN A 129 -7.64 9.32 -0.41
CA GLN A 129 -7.51 8.38 0.69
C GLN A 129 -8.90 8.21 1.35
N PRO A 130 -9.66 7.16 1.00
CA PRO A 130 -10.95 6.90 1.64
C PRO A 130 -10.78 6.35 3.05
N SER A 131 -11.63 6.77 3.99
CA SER A 131 -11.88 6.02 5.23
C SER A 131 -12.72 4.77 4.95
N TYR A 132 -12.62 3.77 5.81
CA TYR A 132 -13.54 2.65 5.84
C TYR A 132 -13.87 2.27 7.30
N ARG A 133 -15.08 1.77 7.52
CA ARG A 133 -15.53 1.30 8.83
C ARG A 133 -14.70 0.12 9.34
N LEU A 134 -14.42 0.10 10.64
CA LEU A 134 -13.53 -0.88 11.27
C LEU A 134 -14.32 -1.96 12.04
N ALA A 135 -13.76 -3.16 12.07
CA ALA A 135 -14.11 -4.26 12.96
C ALA A 135 -13.43 -4.07 14.34
N PRO A 136 -14.00 -4.59 15.45
CA PRO A 136 -15.11 -5.55 15.53
C PRO A 136 -16.53 -4.98 15.32
N GLU A 137 -16.70 -3.66 15.37
CA GLU A 137 -18.01 -2.98 15.31
C GLU A 137 -18.69 -3.20 13.96
N HIS A 138 -17.92 -3.04 12.87
CA HIS A 138 -18.39 -3.21 11.50
C HIS A 138 -17.72 -4.44 10.88
N LYS A 139 -18.37 -5.60 11.09
CA LYS A 139 -17.92 -6.90 10.61
C LYS A 139 -17.85 -6.94 9.07
N PHE A 140 -17.04 -7.86 8.54
CA PHE A 140 -17.04 -8.19 7.11
C PHE A 140 -18.48 -8.47 6.61
N PRO A 141 -18.90 -7.94 5.44
CA PRO A 141 -18.10 -7.25 4.42
C PRO A 141 -18.10 -5.70 4.50
N ALA A 142 -18.29 -5.07 5.67
CA ALA A 142 -18.38 -3.61 5.77
C ALA A 142 -17.19 -2.86 5.16
N ALA A 143 -15.95 -3.09 5.62
CA ALA A 143 -14.79 -2.36 5.10
C ALA A 143 -14.54 -2.54 3.58
N PRO A 144 -14.61 -3.77 3.00
CA PRO A 144 -14.55 -3.94 1.54
C PRO A 144 -15.67 -3.22 0.78
N ASN A 145 -16.89 -3.20 1.33
CA ASN A 145 -18.01 -2.47 0.73
C ASN A 145 -17.76 -0.96 0.75
N ASP A 146 -17.27 -0.41 1.87
CA ASP A 146 -16.96 1.02 2.02
C ASP A 146 -15.87 1.47 1.05
N ILE A 147 -14.81 0.67 0.91
CA ILE A 147 -13.73 0.90 -0.07
C ILE A 147 -14.30 0.92 -1.49
N TRP A 148 -15.16 -0.06 -1.82
CA TRP A 148 -15.77 -0.16 -3.14
C TRP A 148 -16.74 1.00 -3.44
N ASP A 149 -17.61 1.35 -2.49
CA ASP A 149 -18.55 2.47 -2.63
C ASP A 149 -17.80 3.79 -2.80
N SER A 150 -16.72 3.99 -2.05
CA SER A 150 -15.81 5.13 -2.20
C SER A 150 -15.16 5.17 -3.58
N VAL A 151 -14.71 4.03 -4.09
CA VAL A 151 -14.11 3.90 -5.42
C VAL A 151 -15.13 4.14 -6.55
N GLN A 152 -16.37 3.66 -6.40
CA GLN A 152 -17.46 3.97 -7.33
C GLN A 152 -17.85 5.46 -7.29
N TRP A 153 -17.85 6.08 -6.11
CA TRP A 153 -18.08 7.51 -5.97
C TRP A 153 -16.98 8.32 -6.68
N ILE A 154 -15.71 7.98 -6.46
CA ILE A 154 -14.55 8.61 -7.13
C ILE A 154 -14.68 8.48 -8.66
N ALA A 155 -15.05 7.30 -9.17
CA ALA A 155 -15.24 7.06 -10.60
C ALA A 155 -16.36 7.90 -11.25
N ALA A 156 -17.32 8.37 -10.45
CA ALA A 156 -18.49 9.15 -10.92
C ALA A 156 -18.38 10.67 -10.67
N ASN A 157 -17.37 11.15 -9.95
CA ASN A 157 -17.30 12.53 -9.43
C ASN A 157 -16.00 13.28 -9.83
N GLU A 158 -15.54 13.09 -11.08
CA GLU A 158 -14.30 13.71 -11.59
C GLU A 158 -14.21 15.22 -11.34
N VAL A 159 -15.31 15.95 -11.58
CA VAL A 159 -15.39 17.41 -11.41
C VAL A 159 -15.16 17.85 -9.96
N ALA A 160 -15.69 17.11 -8.97
CA ALA A 160 -15.46 17.42 -7.55
C ALA A 160 -13.98 17.21 -7.14
N LEU A 161 -13.31 16.26 -7.80
CA LEU A 161 -11.93 15.90 -7.53
C LEU A 161 -10.91 16.74 -8.32
N ASP A 162 -11.33 17.65 -9.22
CA ASP A 162 -10.47 18.23 -10.27
C ASP A 162 -9.67 17.14 -11.00
N ALA A 163 -10.40 16.13 -11.47
CA ALA A 163 -9.85 14.90 -12.00
C ALA A 163 -10.16 14.69 -13.49
N ASP A 164 -9.35 13.85 -14.11
CA ASP A 164 -9.53 13.26 -15.42
C ASP A 164 -8.94 11.84 -15.35
N LEU A 165 -9.83 10.87 -15.15
CA LEU A 165 -9.49 9.45 -14.96
C LEU A 165 -8.94 8.82 -16.25
N SER A 166 -9.19 9.43 -17.41
CA SER A 166 -8.64 8.97 -18.70
C SER A 166 -7.11 9.15 -18.77
N LYS A 167 -6.55 10.11 -18.03
CA LYS A 167 -5.10 10.29 -17.84
C LYS A 167 -4.47 9.28 -16.88
N GLY A 168 -5.27 8.49 -16.16
CA GLY A 168 -4.82 7.51 -15.18
C GLY A 168 -5.79 7.39 -14.01
N PHE A 169 -6.16 6.14 -13.69
CA PHE A 169 -6.96 5.80 -12.51
C PHE A 169 -6.31 4.59 -11.83
N VAL A 170 -5.50 4.85 -10.81
CA VAL A 170 -4.71 3.82 -10.11
C VAL A 170 -5.34 3.52 -8.76
N ILE A 171 -5.71 2.27 -8.50
CA ILE A 171 -6.45 1.84 -7.30
C ILE A 171 -5.93 0.47 -6.85
N VAL A 172 -6.16 0.11 -5.59
CA VAL A 172 -6.06 -1.27 -5.11
C VAL A 172 -7.31 -2.10 -5.49
N LYS A 173 -7.42 -2.47 -6.79
CA LYS A 173 -8.30 -3.52 -7.39
C LYS A 173 -9.74 -3.15 -7.87
N GLU A 174 -10.18 -3.94 -8.87
CA GLU A 174 -11.55 -4.19 -9.45
C GLU A 174 -12.11 -3.31 -10.59
N ARG A 175 -13.02 -3.89 -11.39
CA ARG A 175 -13.32 -3.43 -12.77
C ARG A 175 -14.37 -2.31 -12.79
N LEU A 176 -13.96 -1.15 -13.28
CA LEU A 176 -14.77 0.08 -13.32
C LEU A 176 -14.99 0.58 -14.76
N SER A 177 -15.79 1.64 -14.88
CA SER A 177 -15.86 2.52 -16.05
C SER A 177 -15.82 3.97 -15.55
N PRO A 178 -14.80 4.79 -15.91
CA PRO A 178 -13.62 4.41 -16.69
C PRO A 178 -12.79 3.33 -15.98
N PRO A 179 -12.04 2.49 -16.74
CA PRO A 179 -11.32 1.36 -16.17
C PRO A 179 -10.14 1.79 -15.31
N ILE A 180 -9.81 0.98 -14.29
CA ILE A 180 -8.52 1.07 -13.59
C ILE A 180 -7.39 0.95 -14.63
N THR A 181 -6.49 1.92 -14.65
CA THR A 181 -5.31 1.92 -15.54
C THR A 181 -4.10 1.23 -14.91
N GLY A 182 -4.13 0.98 -13.59
CA GLY A 182 -3.05 0.32 -12.89
C GLY A 182 -3.35 -0.06 -11.43
N VAL A 183 -2.66 -1.08 -10.91
CA VAL A 183 -2.75 -1.52 -9.51
C VAL A 183 -1.34 -1.63 -8.91
N LEU A 184 -1.07 -0.87 -7.84
CA LEU A 184 0.00 -1.14 -6.88
C LEU A 184 -0.66 -1.49 -5.55
N ALA A 185 -0.01 -2.31 -4.72
CA ALA A 185 -0.29 -2.36 -3.29
C ALA A 185 1.00 -2.81 -2.53
N SER A 186 1.00 -2.99 -1.20
CA SER A 186 2.19 -3.43 -0.43
C SER A 186 1.91 -4.53 0.64
N ILE A 187 2.59 -5.69 0.53
CA ILE A 187 2.54 -6.96 1.29
C ILE A 187 1.16 -7.65 1.54
N PRO A 188 0.68 -8.70 0.81
CA PRO A 188 -0.77 -9.01 0.63
C PRO A 188 -1.33 -10.27 1.28
N VAL A 189 -2.55 -10.16 1.83
CA VAL A 189 -3.49 -11.28 1.93
C VAL A 189 -4.27 -11.35 0.62
N CYS A 190 -4.13 -12.43 -0.15
CA CYS A 190 -4.79 -12.60 -1.46
C CYS A 190 -5.18 -14.06 -1.79
N ILE A 191 -4.64 -15.05 -1.07
CA ILE A 191 -4.82 -16.47 -1.36
C ILE A 191 -5.18 -17.22 -0.07
N SER A 192 -6.23 -18.05 -0.15
CA SER A 192 -6.54 -19.05 0.87
C SER A 192 -6.05 -20.42 0.40
N GLN A 193 -6.02 -21.40 1.30
CA GLN A 193 -5.68 -22.79 0.93
C GLN A 193 -6.67 -23.38 -0.09
N GLU A 194 -7.90 -22.84 -0.15
CA GLU A 194 -8.97 -23.23 -1.07
C GLU A 194 -8.84 -22.57 -2.45
N THR A 195 -8.19 -21.40 -2.54
CA THR A 195 -8.02 -20.65 -3.80
C THR A 195 -6.62 -20.74 -4.39
N LEU A 196 -5.69 -21.43 -3.72
CA LEU A 196 -4.33 -21.69 -4.18
C LEU A 196 -4.31 -22.63 -5.41
N PRO A 197 -3.81 -22.20 -6.59
CA PRO A 197 -3.69 -23.09 -7.73
C PRO A 197 -2.62 -24.15 -7.48
N GLU A 198 -2.96 -25.43 -7.69
CA GLU A 198 -2.08 -26.59 -7.40
C GLU A 198 -0.67 -26.45 -8.00
N LYS A 199 -0.55 -25.87 -9.21
CA LYS A 199 0.74 -25.60 -9.89
C LYS A 199 1.69 -24.63 -9.17
N TYR A 200 1.25 -23.95 -8.10
CA TYR A 200 2.07 -23.04 -7.29
C TYR A 200 2.16 -23.46 -5.82
N LYS A 201 1.64 -24.64 -5.47
CA LYS A 201 1.53 -25.13 -4.08
C LYS A 201 2.90 -25.26 -3.38
N GLU A 202 3.93 -25.67 -4.12
CA GLU A 202 5.30 -25.75 -3.63
C GLU A 202 5.93 -24.38 -3.32
N LEU A 203 5.35 -23.29 -3.86
CA LEU A 203 5.80 -21.91 -3.63
C LEU A 203 5.08 -21.24 -2.45
N TRP A 204 4.08 -21.87 -1.82
CA TRP A 204 3.25 -21.26 -0.76
C TRP A 204 3.61 -21.82 0.62
N VAL A 205 4.79 -21.44 1.11
CA VAL A 205 5.45 -22.03 2.29
C VAL A 205 5.80 -21.01 3.37
N SER A 206 5.60 -19.71 3.11
CA SER A 206 5.88 -18.60 4.01
C SER A 206 5.18 -18.71 5.36
N LYS A 207 3.96 -19.25 5.40
CA LYS A 207 3.18 -19.48 6.63
C LYS A 207 3.81 -20.53 7.56
N GLU A 208 4.55 -21.49 7.02
CA GLU A 208 5.34 -22.46 7.79
C GLU A 208 6.72 -21.88 8.13
N GLN A 209 7.43 -21.34 7.13
CA GLN A 209 8.79 -20.83 7.26
C GLN A 209 8.88 -19.67 8.27
N ASN A 210 7.91 -18.75 8.21
CA ASN A 210 7.89 -17.53 9.01
C ASN A 210 6.90 -17.62 10.19
N ALA A 211 6.44 -18.82 10.58
CA ALA A 211 5.50 -19.04 11.68
C ALA A 211 5.96 -18.51 13.06
N ASN A 212 7.27 -18.25 13.21
CA ASN A 212 7.88 -17.67 14.41
C ASN A 212 8.45 -16.26 14.15
N ALA A 213 8.07 -15.62 13.03
CA ALA A 213 8.45 -14.24 12.74
C ALA A 213 7.71 -13.27 13.69
N PRO A 214 8.40 -12.32 14.34
CA PRO A 214 7.81 -11.60 15.46
C PRO A 214 6.70 -10.57 15.16
N TRP A 215 6.27 -10.37 13.90
CA TRP A 215 5.25 -9.38 13.49
C TRP A 215 4.55 -9.73 12.16
N GLU A 216 3.23 -9.53 12.08
CA GLU A 216 2.36 -9.78 10.91
C GLU A 216 1.14 -8.83 10.90
N PRO A 217 0.22 -8.90 9.90
CA PRO A 217 0.37 -8.62 8.44
C PRO A 217 0.26 -7.09 8.11
N GLY A 218 -0.25 -6.46 7.02
CA GLY A 218 -0.90 -6.72 5.69
C GLY A 218 -1.28 -5.34 5.04
N THR A 219 -1.63 -5.10 3.76
CA THR A 219 -2.09 -5.93 2.61
C THR A 219 -1.73 -5.27 1.22
N GLY A 220 -1.01 -5.95 0.30
CA GLY A 220 -0.83 -5.60 -1.13
C GLY A 220 0.42 -6.12 -1.90
N PHE A 221 0.70 -5.70 -3.15
CA PHE A 221 1.73 -6.30 -4.03
C PHE A 221 3.18 -5.74 -3.94
N LYS A 222 3.84 -5.91 -2.78
CA LYS A 222 5.30 -5.87 -2.55
C LYS A 222 5.65 -6.94 -1.52
N VAL A 223 6.72 -7.72 -1.67
CA VAL A 223 6.96 -8.84 -0.73
C VAL A 223 8.19 -8.61 0.16
N ALA A 224 7.99 -8.69 1.46
CA ALA A 224 9.05 -8.79 2.45
C ALA A 224 9.47 -10.25 2.60
N GLY A 225 10.76 -10.52 2.81
CA GLY A 225 11.30 -11.89 2.80
C GLY A 225 10.96 -12.74 4.03
N LEU A 226 10.90 -12.10 5.20
CA LEU A 226 10.59 -12.66 6.53
C LEU A 226 9.11 -12.43 6.89
N ASP A 227 8.22 -12.69 5.93
CA ASP A 227 6.80 -12.35 6.01
C ASP A 227 5.93 -13.55 5.62
N ILE A 228 4.88 -13.85 6.38
CA ILE A 228 3.95 -14.94 6.03
C ILE A 228 3.13 -14.65 4.76
N LEU A 229 2.98 -13.38 4.37
CA LEU A 229 2.26 -12.93 3.18
C LEU A 229 3.14 -12.86 1.92
N ARG A 230 4.43 -13.16 2.06
CA ARG A 230 5.37 -13.17 0.94
C ARG A 230 4.87 -14.01 -0.24
N ASP A 231 4.35 -15.20 0.04
CA ASP A 231 4.05 -16.16 -1.02
C ASP A 231 2.66 -15.92 -1.63
N ASP A 232 1.69 -15.42 -0.85
CA ASP A 232 0.45 -14.82 -1.38
C ASP A 232 0.78 -13.77 -2.47
N GLY A 233 1.77 -12.90 -2.22
CA GLY A 233 2.19 -11.86 -3.16
C GLY A 233 2.92 -12.38 -4.39
N ILE A 234 3.82 -13.36 -4.24
CA ILE A 234 4.53 -13.98 -5.37
C ILE A 234 3.57 -14.78 -6.25
N VAL A 235 2.70 -15.59 -5.64
CA VAL A 235 1.78 -16.47 -6.36
C VAL A 235 0.68 -15.67 -7.05
N TYR A 236 0.08 -14.65 -6.41
CA TYR A 236 -0.92 -13.81 -7.07
C TYR A 236 -0.31 -13.01 -8.24
N ALA A 237 0.93 -12.50 -8.09
CA ALA A 237 1.66 -11.87 -9.19
C ALA A 237 1.92 -12.84 -10.37
N LYS A 238 2.19 -14.13 -10.10
CA LYS A 238 2.26 -15.17 -11.13
C LYS A 238 0.91 -15.44 -11.78
N VAL A 239 -0.17 -15.60 -11.00
CA VAL A 239 -1.55 -15.77 -11.53
C VAL A 239 -1.93 -14.63 -12.48
N LEU A 240 -1.62 -13.37 -12.13
CA LEU A 240 -1.85 -12.22 -13.00
C LEU A 240 -1.03 -12.30 -14.30
N LYS A 241 0.27 -12.60 -14.22
CA LYS A 241 1.14 -12.72 -15.41
C LYS A 241 0.69 -13.85 -16.34
N ASP A 242 0.33 -15.01 -15.80
CA ASP A 242 -0.17 -16.16 -16.57
C ASP A 242 -1.52 -15.87 -17.25
N ASN A 243 -2.29 -14.88 -16.77
CA ASN A 243 -3.50 -14.36 -17.40
C ASN A 243 -3.24 -13.10 -18.27
N GLY A 244 -1.99 -12.83 -18.64
CA GLY A 244 -1.62 -11.79 -19.61
C GLY A 244 -1.53 -10.36 -19.05
N VAL A 245 -1.57 -10.17 -17.73
CA VAL A 245 -1.46 -8.84 -17.10
C VAL A 245 0.01 -8.38 -17.04
N GLU A 246 0.27 -7.10 -17.34
CA GLU A 246 1.60 -6.48 -17.17
C GLU A 246 1.91 -6.32 -15.66
N VAL A 247 2.87 -7.09 -15.13
CA VAL A 247 3.18 -7.14 -13.69
C VAL A 247 4.65 -6.79 -13.42
N LYS A 248 4.89 -5.83 -12.53
CA LYS A 248 6.17 -5.60 -11.85
C LYS A 248 6.06 -6.11 -10.40
N LEU A 249 7.09 -6.83 -9.92
CA LEU A 249 7.21 -7.30 -8.54
C LEU A 249 8.59 -6.92 -8.00
N ASP A 250 8.62 -6.25 -6.85
CA ASP A 250 9.81 -6.13 -6.00
C ASP A 250 9.71 -7.07 -4.79
N ALA A 251 10.83 -7.73 -4.48
CA ALA A 251 11.01 -8.54 -3.28
C ALA A 251 12.18 -8.00 -2.44
N TYR A 252 11.96 -7.82 -1.14
CA TYR A 252 12.94 -7.27 -0.21
C TYR A 252 13.42 -8.40 0.72
N SER A 253 14.42 -9.14 0.23
CA SER A 253 15.01 -10.29 0.92
C SER A 253 15.50 -9.93 2.33
N GLY A 254 15.24 -10.79 3.31
CA GLY A 254 15.67 -10.63 4.69
C GLY A 254 15.06 -9.44 5.45
N MET A 255 14.00 -8.82 4.91
CA MET A 255 13.17 -7.82 5.60
C MET A 255 11.85 -8.44 6.09
N PRO A 256 11.28 -8.00 7.22
CA PRO A 256 9.96 -8.42 7.72
C PRO A 256 8.83 -7.47 7.26
N HIS A 257 7.61 -7.75 7.74
CA HIS A 257 6.47 -6.88 7.54
C HIS A 257 6.76 -5.42 7.93
N GLY A 258 6.25 -4.46 7.14
CA GLY A 258 6.29 -3.04 7.49
C GLY A 258 7.69 -2.43 7.67
N HIS A 259 8.76 -3.10 7.24
CA HIS A 259 10.15 -2.69 7.48
C HIS A 259 10.46 -1.23 7.09
N PHE A 260 9.79 -0.73 6.06
CA PHE A 260 9.91 0.63 5.53
C PHE A 260 9.28 1.72 6.42
N ASN A 261 8.43 1.34 7.38
CA ASN A 261 7.90 2.21 8.43
C ASN A 261 8.65 2.01 9.76
N LEU A 262 8.98 0.77 10.12
CA LEU A 262 9.64 0.43 11.40
C LEU A 262 11.11 0.83 11.44
N TRP A 263 11.84 0.64 10.34
CA TRP A 263 13.25 1.03 10.20
C TRP A 263 13.48 1.72 8.83
N PRO A 264 12.98 2.96 8.63
CA PRO A 264 13.13 3.69 7.37
C PRO A 264 14.61 3.87 6.94
N GLN A 265 15.55 3.84 7.89
CA GLN A 265 16.99 3.98 7.69
C GLN A 265 17.69 2.78 7.04
N LEU A 266 17.04 1.60 6.96
CA LEU A 266 17.62 0.43 6.28
C LEU A 266 17.75 0.69 4.77
N LYS A 267 18.80 0.15 4.13
CA LYS A 267 18.99 0.31 2.67
C LYS A 267 17.84 -0.32 1.88
N ALA A 268 17.31 -1.44 2.34
CA ALA A 268 16.13 -2.08 1.76
C ALA A 268 14.85 -1.26 1.99
N SER A 269 14.70 -0.58 3.14
CA SER A 269 13.60 0.34 3.42
C SER A 269 13.63 1.56 2.51
N MET A 270 14.77 2.25 2.41
CA MET A 270 14.95 3.37 1.48
C MET A 270 14.72 2.95 0.02
N LYS A 271 15.20 1.76 -0.40
CA LYS A 271 14.91 1.22 -1.74
C LYS A 271 13.40 1.00 -1.92
N SER A 272 12.73 0.38 -0.95
CA SER A 272 11.28 0.11 -1.03
C SER A 272 10.47 1.39 -1.13
N GLN A 273 10.74 2.37 -0.26
CA GLN A 273 10.15 3.70 -0.31
C GLN A 273 10.31 4.35 -1.70
N GLN A 274 11.50 4.25 -2.29
CA GLN A 274 11.79 4.78 -3.63
C GLN A 274 11.07 4.01 -4.76
N ASP A 275 11.05 2.67 -4.73
CA ASP A 275 10.33 1.88 -5.76
C ASP A 275 8.83 2.13 -5.71
N THR A 276 8.24 2.42 -4.54
CA THR A 276 6.81 2.79 -4.40
C THR A 276 6.48 3.98 -5.30
N ILE A 277 7.29 5.04 -5.22
CA ILE A 277 7.14 6.26 -6.04
C ILE A 277 7.23 5.89 -7.53
N TRP A 278 8.27 5.14 -7.92
CA TRP A 278 8.48 4.76 -9.33
C TRP A 278 7.43 3.78 -9.87
N HIS A 279 6.76 2.99 -9.03
CA HIS A 279 5.61 2.19 -9.44
C HIS A 279 4.38 3.06 -9.73
N PHE A 280 4.09 4.10 -8.93
CA PHE A 280 3.05 5.06 -9.31
C PHE A 280 3.39 5.79 -10.63
N GLY A 281 4.65 6.19 -10.83
CA GLY A 281 5.10 6.74 -12.12
C GLY A 281 4.86 5.81 -13.31
N TRP A 282 5.14 4.51 -13.18
CA TRP A 282 4.88 3.52 -14.24
C TRP A 282 3.38 3.27 -14.46
N LEU A 283 2.58 3.13 -13.40
CA LEU A 283 1.13 2.88 -13.51
C LEU A 283 0.36 4.09 -14.09
N LEU A 284 0.86 5.31 -13.83
CA LEU A 284 0.39 6.55 -14.46
C LEU A 284 1.00 6.80 -15.86
N ARG A 285 1.88 5.91 -16.34
CA ARG A 285 2.68 6.04 -17.58
C ARG A 285 3.47 7.37 -17.65
N ARG A 286 3.85 7.91 -16.49
CA ARG A 286 4.63 9.14 -16.25
C ARG A 286 5.96 8.79 -15.54
N GLU A 287 6.78 7.91 -16.12
CA GLU A 287 8.02 7.45 -15.46
C GLU A 287 9.06 8.58 -15.32
N LEU A 288 9.59 8.77 -14.09
CA LEU A 288 10.62 9.76 -13.77
C LEU A 288 12.00 9.08 -13.63
N PRO A 289 13.11 9.73 -14.07
CA PRO A 289 14.42 9.11 -14.07
C PRO A 289 14.95 8.83 -12.66
N ARG A 290 15.46 7.60 -12.44
CA ARG A 290 15.99 7.16 -11.12
C ARG A 290 17.28 7.87 -10.67
N LYS A 291 17.97 8.62 -11.56
CA LYS A 291 19.24 9.31 -11.25
C LYS A 291 18.97 10.71 -10.67
N GLY A 292 19.75 11.11 -9.66
CA GLY A 292 19.72 12.45 -9.06
C GLY A 292 18.75 12.65 -7.89
N TRP A 293 17.85 11.68 -7.64
CA TRP A 293 16.68 11.83 -6.76
C TRP A 293 16.97 12.21 -5.29
N LYS A 294 18.17 11.93 -4.77
CA LYS A 294 18.55 12.17 -3.37
C LYS A 294 18.33 13.62 -2.90
N LYS A 295 18.32 14.60 -3.81
CA LYS A 295 18.10 16.02 -3.49
C LYS A 295 16.68 16.39 -3.06
N LEU A 296 15.68 15.56 -3.34
CA LEU A 296 14.27 15.81 -2.98
C LEU A 296 13.90 15.38 -1.56
N TRP A 297 14.74 14.57 -0.91
CA TRP A 297 14.57 14.09 0.47
C TRP A 297 15.68 14.60 1.41
N SER A 298 16.42 15.63 0.99
CA SER A 298 17.57 16.18 1.72
C SER A 298 17.41 17.67 2.03
N LYS A 299 16.19 18.06 2.44
CA LYS A 299 15.79 19.37 2.95
C LYS A 299 14.72 19.17 4.02
#